data_AF-A0A7S2CPD2-F1
#
_entry.id   AF-A0A7S2CPD2-F1
#
_cell.length_a   1.000
_cell.length_b   1.000
_cell.length_c   1.000
_cell.angle_alpha   90.00
_cell.angle_beta   90.00
_cell.angle_gamma   90.00
#
_symmetry.space_group_name_H-M   'P 1'
#
loop_
_entity.id
_entity.type
_entity.pdbx_description
1 polymer ?
#
loop_
_entity_poly.entity_id
_entity_poly.type
_entity_poly.pdbx_seq_one_letter_code
_entity_poly.pdbx_strand_id
1 'polypeptide(L)'
;SSACPIAFGTMSEEASGEAAPLIEPTAETPLVEGEATETKEDGTAEAEDVEAPASKHEPSMVADFVLVLRADKKPRGKASKEFDFAWQWLESKLSAATRTLDVEVIDVEHESEGALKFVCVTAPAATIADYADYINYPVQFKPEELATFSAETCKLSLSDEMGVTDPWGCYDYIYAAYEEPNEEKAHLKDLWKTPDEDEGIHPQFPSRTRSQLALGIAKSSKKHGGALVKVDTLMANGTVLACFSPNEPFIHEKLEAAMTSTWTMPWNYPVDRVRAYYGEKIAFYFAFGNYYTTALIPLMVMGGLCLFSAASERGD
;
A
#
# COMPACT_ATOMS: atom_id res chain seq x y z
N SER A 1 14.39 -54.63 10.84
CA SER A 1 14.59 -53.18 11.02
C SER A 1 15.39 -52.71 9.81
N SER A 2 14.69 -52.21 8.80
CA SER A 2 15.22 -51.99 7.45
C SER A 2 15.66 -50.54 7.32
N ALA A 3 16.97 -50.33 7.17
CA ALA A 3 17.55 -49.04 6.85
C ALA A 3 17.42 -48.77 5.35
N CYS A 4 16.84 -47.64 4.98
CA CYS A 4 16.92 -47.09 3.62
C CYS A 4 17.92 -45.92 3.62
N PRO A 5 18.94 -45.93 2.74
CA PRO A 5 19.87 -44.82 2.56
C PRO A 5 19.33 -43.82 1.53
N ILE A 6 19.46 -42.53 1.84
CA ILE A 6 19.20 -41.43 0.91
C ILE A 6 20.44 -41.30 0.01
N ALA A 7 20.25 -41.53 -1.30
CA ALA A 7 21.28 -41.40 -2.31
C ALA A 7 21.48 -39.94 -2.72
N PHE A 8 22.73 -39.48 -2.65
CA PHE A 8 23.20 -38.25 -3.29
C PHE A 8 23.27 -38.48 -4.82
N GLY A 9 22.42 -37.78 -5.56
CA GLY A 9 22.41 -37.77 -7.02
C GLY A 9 23.30 -36.65 -7.58
N THR A 10 24.25 -37.06 -8.41
CA THR A 10 25.23 -36.25 -9.14
C THR A 10 24.62 -35.42 -10.27
N MET A 11 25.21 -34.24 -10.50
CA MET A 11 24.99 -33.36 -11.66
C MET A 11 25.14 -34.09 -13.01
N SER A 12 24.18 -33.85 -13.90
CA SER A 12 24.39 -33.74 -15.36
C SER A 12 23.21 -33.01 -16.02
N GLU A 13 23.54 -32.39 -17.15
CA GLU A 13 22.96 -31.28 -17.90
C GLU A 13 21.57 -31.46 -18.58
N GLU A 14 20.98 -30.28 -18.84
CA GLU A 14 19.96 -29.89 -19.85
C GLU A 14 18.47 -30.27 -19.68
N ALA A 15 17.65 -29.27 -19.32
CA ALA A 15 16.39 -28.96 -20.01
C ALA A 15 15.86 -27.55 -19.65
N SER A 16 16.07 -26.62 -20.59
CA SER A 16 15.22 -25.47 -20.94
C SER A 16 13.90 -25.30 -20.15
N GLY A 17 13.84 -24.27 -19.30
CA GLY A 17 12.62 -23.74 -18.70
C GLY A 17 12.73 -22.23 -18.54
N GLU A 18 11.95 -21.51 -19.36
CA GLU A 18 11.90 -20.05 -19.46
C GLU A 18 11.48 -19.43 -18.11
N ALA A 19 12.40 -18.70 -17.48
CA ALA A 19 12.18 -18.04 -16.20
C ALA A 19 11.16 -16.89 -16.33
N ALA A 20 10.19 -16.85 -15.42
CA ALA A 20 9.27 -15.73 -15.28
C ALA A 20 10.04 -14.44 -14.95
N PRO A 21 9.65 -13.26 -15.49
CA PRO A 21 10.38 -12.03 -15.24
C PRO A 21 10.14 -11.56 -13.80
N LEU A 22 11.23 -11.53 -13.03
CA LEU A 22 11.34 -10.75 -11.80
C LEU A 22 11.01 -9.29 -12.11
N ILE A 23 10.02 -8.74 -11.42
CA ILE A 23 9.73 -7.31 -11.44
C ILE A 23 10.81 -6.65 -10.58
N GLU A 24 11.88 -6.19 -11.22
CA GLU A 24 12.84 -5.27 -10.60
C GLU A 24 12.15 -3.92 -10.33
N PRO A 25 12.43 -3.26 -9.21
CA PRO A 25 11.94 -1.90 -8.96
C PRO A 25 12.68 -0.94 -9.90
N THR A 26 11.99 -0.52 -10.97
CA THR A 26 12.49 0.51 -11.89
C THR A 26 12.80 1.79 -11.11
N ALA A 27 14.09 2.15 -11.11
CA ALA A 27 14.55 3.46 -10.72
C ALA A 27 14.04 4.49 -11.75
N GLU A 28 13.11 5.34 -11.34
CA GLU A 28 12.75 6.53 -12.10
C GLU A 28 13.71 7.67 -11.78
N THR A 29 14.21 8.28 -12.86
CA THR A 29 15.16 9.39 -12.96
C THR A 29 14.69 10.70 -12.31
N PRO A 30 15.62 11.65 -12.03
CA PRO A 30 15.44 12.70 -11.04
C PRO A 30 14.48 13.82 -11.50
N LEU A 31 13.78 14.36 -10.50
CA LEU A 31 12.97 15.57 -10.58
C LEU A 31 13.79 16.73 -11.16
N VAL A 32 13.25 17.35 -12.20
CA VAL A 32 13.72 18.60 -12.80
C VAL A 32 13.50 19.73 -11.79
N GLU A 33 14.59 20.42 -11.45
CA GLU A 33 14.60 21.65 -10.66
C GLU A 33 13.80 22.73 -11.39
N GLY A 34 12.73 23.23 -10.74
CA GLY A 34 11.98 24.41 -11.16
C GLY A 34 12.36 25.59 -10.28
N GLU A 35 12.93 26.62 -10.91
CA GLU A 35 13.33 27.89 -10.30
C GLU A 35 12.20 28.53 -9.49
N ALA A 36 12.50 28.86 -8.23
CA ALA A 36 11.67 29.72 -7.40
C ALA A 36 11.74 31.16 -7.94
N THR A 37 10.62 31.66 -8.45
CA THR A 37 10.42 33.09 -8.66
C THR A 37 9.59 33.63 -7.49
N GLU A 38 10.18 34.59 -6.78
CA GLU A 38 9.56 35.32 -5.68
C GLU A 38 8.32 36.07 -6.15
N THR A 39 7.18 35.77 -5.56
CA THR A 39 6.07 36.72 -5.44
C THR A 39 5.59 36.77 -4.00
N LYS A 40 5.51 38.01 -3.54
CA LYS A 40 5.26 38.54 -2.20
C LYS A 40 3.77 38.40 -1.86
N GLU A 41 3.42 37.75 -0.76
CA GLU A 41 2.07 37.80 -0.19
C GLU A 41 2.09 38.39 1.23
N ASP A 42 1.54 39.60 1.28
CA ASP A 42 0.94 40.25 2.45
C ASP A 42 -0.47 39.64 2.63
N GLY A 43 -0.91 39.49 3.88
CA GLY A 43 -2.34 39.54 4.19
C GLY A 43 -3.03 38.20 4.48
N THR A 44 -3.29 38.05 5.77
CA THR A 44 -4.29 37.19 6.42
C THR A 44 -5.61 37.12 5.66
N ALA A 45 -6.09 35.92 5.34
CA ALA A 45 -7.48 35.69 4.96
C ALA A 45 -7.97 34.35 5.53
N GLU A 46 -9.16 34.42 6.11
CA GLU A 46 -9.83 33.45 6.94
C GLU A 46 -10.23 32.19 6.14
N ALA A 47 -10.25 31.05 6.84
CA ALA A 47 -10.76 29.79 6.32
C ALA A 47 -12.29 29.91 6.13
N GLU A 48 -12.73 30.10 4.89
CA GLU A 48 -14.12 29.85 4.51
C GLU A 48 -14.30 28.36 4.21
N ASP A 49 -15.14 27.71 5.01
CA ASP A 49 -15.66 26.37 4.77
C ASP A 49 -16.40 26.33 3.43
N VAL A 50 -15.79 25.71 2.42
CA VAL A 50 -16.46 25.42 1.15
C VAL A 50 -17.38 24.23 1.36
N GLU A 51 -18.65 24.54 1.62
CA GLU A 51 -19.76 23.60 1.75
C GLU A 51 -19.95 22.84 0.41
N ALA A 52 -19.56 21.56 0.39
CA ALA A 52 -19.67 20.70 -0.79
C ALA A 52 -21.16 20.39 -1.09
N PRO A 53 -21.64 20.54 -2.35
CA PRO A 53 -23.02 20.25 -2.68
C PRO A 53 -23.30 18.75 -2.60
N ALA A 54 -24.20 18.40 -1.68
CA ALA A 54 -24.63 17.06 -1.38
C ALA A 54 -25.57 16.48 -2.45
N SER A 55 -25.05 15.58 -3.29
CA SER A 55 -25.83 14.42 -3.72
C SER A 55 -25.45 13.24 -2.83
N LYS A 56 -26.25 12.96 -1.79
CA LYS A 56 -26.06 11.82 -0.89
C LYS A 56 -26.38 10.52 -1.64
N HIS A 57 -25.45 10.07 -2.47
CA HIS A 57 -25.31 8.65 -2.77
C HIS A 57 -24.16 8.16 -1.89
N GLU A 58 -24.49 7.64 -0.71
CA GLU A 58 -23.50 6.88 0.05
C GLU A 58 -23.18 5.63 -0.78
N PRO A 59 -21.89 5.36 -1.07
CA PRO A 59 -21.52 4.16 -1.79
C PRO A 59 -21.99 2.95 -1.00
N SER A 60 -22.69 2.04 -1.67
CA SER A 60 -23.21 0.83 -1.01
C SER A 60 -22.08 -0.14 -0.64
N MET A 61 -20.90 0.02 -1.25
CA MET A 61 -19.73 -0.82 -1.07
C MET A 61 -18.49 -0.02 -0.67
N VAL A 62 -17.65 -0.64 0.16
CA VAL A 62 -16.28 -0.17 0.41
C VAL A 62 -15.49 -0.38 -0.89
N ALA A 63 -15.07 0.72 -1.51
CA ALA A 63 -14.30 0.70 -2.76
C ALA A 63 -12.81 0.47 -2.48
N ASP A 64 -12.14 -0.30 -3.34
CA ASP A 64 -10.70 -0.56 -3.24
C ASP A 64 -9.88 0.52 -3.96
N PHE A 65 -10.36 0.96 -5.12
CA PHE A 65 -9.82 2.11 -5.80
C PHE A 65 -10.90 2.83 -6.59
N VAL A 66 -10.68 4.12 -6.82
CA VAL A 66 -11.59 5.00 -7.52
C VAL A 66 -10.90 5.56 -8.75
N LEU A 67 -11.56 5.45 -9.90
CA LEU A 67 -11.16 6.13 -11.13
C LEU A 67 -12.07 7.34 -11.33
N VAL A 68 -11.48 8.51 -11.57
CA VAL A 68 -12.21 9.72 -11.87
C VAL A 68 -12.13 10.00 -13.36
N LEU A 69 -13.28 10.07 -14.03
CA LEU A 69 -13.37 10.44 -15.43
C LEU A 69 -14.02 11.82 -15.55
N ARG A 70 -13.48 12.65 -16.45
CA ARG A 70 -14.06 13.92 -16.81
C ARG A 70 -14.98 13.76 -18.00
N ALA A 71 -16.27 14.00 -17.82
CA ALA A 71 -17.12 14.25 -18.98
C ALA A 71 -16.83 15.68 -19.43
N ASP A 72 -15.97 15.84 -20.45
CA ASP A 72 -15.57 17.15 -20.93
C ASP A 72 -16.78 18.08 -21.17
N LYS A 73 -16.68 19.32 -20.68
CA LYS A 73 -17.54 20.43 -21.09
C LYS A 73 -17.30 20.68 -22.59
N LYS A 74 -18.09 20.04 -23.45
CA LYS A 74 -18.29 20.29 -24.89
C LYS A 74 -17.20 21.14 -25.61
N PRO A 75 -16.41 20.54 -26.51
CA PRO A 75 -16.16 21.14 -27.80
C PRO A 75 -17.29 20.71 -28.74
N ARG A 76 -17.96 21.68 -29.38
CA ARG A 76 -19.05 21.53 -30.37
C ARG A 76 -19.15 20.14 -31.03
N GLY A 77 -20.17 19.37 -30.65
CA GLY A 77 -20.92 18.47 -31.55
C GLY A 77 -20.45 17.02 -31.73
N LYS A 78 -19.24 16.60 -31.30
CA LYS A 78 -18.77 15.21 -31.50
C LYS A 78 -18.22 14.47 -30.27
N ALA A 79 -17.67 15.17 -29.27
CA ALA A 79 -16.95 14.54 -28.15
C ALA A 79 -17.84 13.79 -27.12
N SER A 80 -19.11 14.16 -26.96
CA SER A 80 -19.99 13.51 -25.97
C SER A 80 -20.20 12.01 -26.24
N LYS A 81 -20.21 11.58 -27.51
CA LYS A 81 -20.30 10.16 -27.85
C LYS A 81 -19.00 9.40 -27.62
N GLU A 82 -17.85 10.08 -27.70
CA GLU A 82 -16.54 9.48 -27.46
C GLU A 82 -16.33 9.21 -25.97
N PHE A 83 -16.82 10.08 -25.09
CA PHE A 83 -16.80 9.86 -23.64
C PHE A 83 -17.67 8.67 -23.21
N ASP A 84 -18.93 8.62 -23.68
CA ASP A 84 -19.82 7.49 -23.38
C ASP A 84 -19.26 6.18 -23.94
N PHE A 85 -18.59 6.22 -25.09
CA PHE A 85 -17.92 5.07 -25.67
C PHE A 85 -16.67 4.65 -24.87
N ALA A 86 -15.84 5.60 -24.41
CA ALA A 86 -14.67 5.32 -23.59
C ALA A 86 -15.06 4.71 -22.23
N TRP A 87 -16.13 5.22 -21.63
CA TRP A 87 -16.71 4.64 -20.42
C TRP A 87 -17.27 3.24 -20.67
N GLN A 88 -18.15 3.05 -21.65
CA GLN A 88 -18.72 1.74 -21.97
C GLN A 88 -17.64 0.71 -22.31
N TRP A 89 -16.55 1.15 -22.95
CA TRP A 89 -15.37 0.31 -23.18
C TRP A 89 -14.68 -0.06 -21.87
N LEU A 90 -14.47 0.90 -20.96
CA LEU A 90 -13.82 0.65 -19.67
C LEU A 90 -14.67 -0.28 -18.78
N GLU A 91 -15.97 -0.01 -18.69
CA GLU A 91 -16.95 -0.83 -17.98
C GLU A 91 -16.98 -2.25 -18.57
N SER A 92 -17.05 -2.38 -19.89
CA SER A 92 -16.96 -3.68 -20.57
C SER A 92 -15.64 -4.39 -20.31
N LYS A 93 -14.52 -3.67 -20.16
CA LYS A 93 -13.21 -4.26 -19.86
C LYS A 93 -13.08 -4.72 -18.43
N LEU A 94 -13.58 -3.93 -17.48
CA LEU A 94 -13.58 -4.25 -16.05
C LEU A 94 -14.55 -5.41 -15.76
N SER A 95 -15.75 -5.38 -16.34
CA SER A 95 -16.73 -6.48 -16.21
C SER A 95 -16.33 -7.75 -16.97
N ALA A 96 -15.61 -7.64 -18.09
CA ALA A 96 -15.09 -8.80 -18.83
C ALA A 96 -13.74 -9.31 -18.31
N ALA A 97 -13.18 -8.70 -17.27
CA ALA A 97 -12.09 -9.30 -16.54
C ALA A 97 -12.63 -10.61 -15.94
N THR A 98 -11.98 -11.72 -16.26
CA THR A 98 -12.35 -13.09 -15.86
C THR A 98 -12.39 -13.31 -14.33
N ARG A 99 -12.05 -12.29 -13.55
CA ARG A 99 -12.22 -12.18 -12.11
C ARG A 99 -13.15 -10.98 -11.89
N THR A 100 -14.35 -11.23 -11.40
CA THR A 100 -15.44 -10.25 -11.32
C THR A 100 -15.07 -9.12 -10.36
N LEU A 101 -14.48 -8.05 -10.89
CA LEU A 101 -14.43 -6.77 -10.19
C LEU A 101 -15.84 -6.19 -10.19
N ASP A 102 -16.34 -5.85 -9.01
CA ASP A 102 -17.59 -5.14 -8.86
C ASP A 102 -17.32 -3.66 -9.13
N VAL A 103 -18.17 -3.04 -9.95
CA VAL A 103 -18.01 -1.65 -10.37
C VAL A 103 -19.28 -0.88 -10.04
N GLU A 104 -19.16 0.13 -9.18
CA GLU A 104 -20.22 1.07 -8.84
C GLU A 104 -19.86 2.44 -9.43
N VAL A 105 -20.85 3.13 -10.02
CA VAL A 105 -20.64 4.43 -10.66
C VAL A 105 -21.41 5.49 -9.91
N ILE A 106 -20.72 6.57 -9.57
CA ILE A 106 -21.29 7.74 -8.93
C ILE A 106 -21.06 8.93 -9.86
N ASP A 107 -22.15 9.40 -10.47
CA ASP A 107 -22.15 10.61 -11.27
C ASP A 107 -22.25 11.82 -10.33
N VAL A 108 -21.29 12.74 -10.41
CA VAL A 108 -21.23 13.97 -9.60
C VAL A 108 -21.10 15.17 -10.52
N GLU A 109 -22.03 16.11 -10.41
CA GLU A 109 -21.93 17.39 -11.10
C GLU A 109 -21.16 18.39 -10.25
N HIS A 110 -19.97 18.79 -10.70
CA HIS A 110 -19.15 19.80 -10.02
C HIS A 110 -19.24 21.15 -10.75
N GLU A 111 -19.43 22.24 -10.00
CA GLU A 111 -19.67 23.57 -10.55
C GLU A 111 -18.50 24.07 -11.44
N SER A 112 -17.26 23.93 -10.96
CA SER A 112 -16.04 24.33 -11.68
C SER A 112 -15.66 23.35 -12.80
N GLU A 113 -15.56 22.05 -12.50
CA GLU A 113 -14.95 21.05 -13.40
C GLU A 113 -15.92 20.39 -14.39
N GLY A 114 -17.23 20.48 -14.14
CA GLY A 114 -18.28 19.87 -14.96
C GLY A 114 -18.75 18.52 -14.42
N ALA A 115 -19.37 17.72 -15.28
CA ALA A 115 -19.85 16.39 -14.90
C ALA A 115 -18.64 15.45 -14.74
N LEU A 116 -18.44 14.96 -13.52
CA LEU A 116 -17.42 13.99 -13.17
C LEU A 116 -18.10 12.64 -12.94
N LYS A 117 -17.45 11.57 -13.40
CA LYS A 117 -17.87 10.20 -13.09
C LYS A 117 -16.83 9.56 -12.19
N PHE A 118 -17.25 9.19 -10.99
CA PHE A 118 -16.45 8.42 -10.06
C PHE A 118 -16.80 6.94 -10.24
N VAL A 119 -15.79 6.14 -10.53
CA VAL A 119 -15.93 4.71 -10.76
C VAL A 119 -15.26 4.02 -9.61
N CYS A 120 -16.09 3.54 -8.69
CA CYS A 120 -15.68 2.78 -7.53
C CYS A 120 -15.51 1.32 -7.94
N VAL A 121 -14.30 0.79 -7.79
CA VAL A 121 -14.00 -0.60 -8.12
C VAL A 121 -13.72 -1.35 -6.83
N THR A 122 -14.40 -2.49 -6.66
CA THR A 122 -14.25 -3.39 -5.51
C THR A 122 -13.89 -4.78 -6.02
N ALA A 123 -12.87 -5.39 -5.42
CA ALA A 123 -12.48 -6.76 -5.69
C ALA A 123 -13.04 -7.71 -4.61
N PRO A 124 -13.68 -8.82 -4.98
CA PRO A 124 -14.07 -9.84 -4.02
C PRO A 124 -12.85 -10.45 -3.30
N ALA A 125 -13.01 -10.82 -2.03
CA ALA A 125 -11.91 -11.37 -1.23
C ALA A 125 -11.25 -12.62 -1.85
N ALA A 126 -12.07 -13.53 -2.41
CA ALA A 126 -11.56 -14.71 -3.13
C ALA A 126 -10.68 -14.33 -4.33
N THR A 127 -11.12 -13.34 -5.12
CA THR A 127 -10.36 -12.83 -6.27
C THR A 127 -9.02 -12.19 -5.87
N ILE A 128 -8.98 -11.54 -4.71
CA ILE A 128 -7.75 -10.97 -4.15
C ILE A 128 -6.81 -12.07 -3.68
N ALA A 129 -7.31 -13.08 -2.97
CA ALA A 129 -6.54 -14.24 -2.52
C ALA A 129 -5.93 -15.01 -3.71
N ASP A 130 -6.74 -15.32 -4.73
CA ASP A 130 -6.31 -15.94 -5.98
C ASP A 130 -5.21 -15.14 -6.71
N TYR A 131 -5.24 -13.81 -6.60
CA TYR A 131 -4.24 -12.95 -7.20
C TYR A 131 -2.97 -12.88 -6.36
N ALA A 132 -3.12 -12.82 -5.04
CA ALA A 132 -2.01 -12.85 -4.10
C ALA A 132 -1.21 -14.14 -4.21
N ASP A 133 -1.87 -15.29 -4.38
CA ASP A 133 -1.23 -16.59 -4.63
C ASP A 133 -0.47 -16.57 -5.96
N TYR A 134 -1.13 -16.13 -7.04
CA TYR A 134 -0.52 -16.03 -8.37
C TYR A 134 0.77 -15.19 -8.41
N ILE A 135 0.82 -14.08 -7.69
CA ILE A 135 2.00 -13.21 -7.64
C ILE A 135 3.01 -13.62 -6.55
N ASN A 136 2.74 -14.69 -5.79
CA ASN A 136 3.50 -15.10 -4.61
C ASN A 136 3.68 -13.94 -3.61
N TYR A 137 2.58 -13.26 -3.27
CA TYR A 137 2.62 -12.07 -2.44
C TYR A 137 3.22 -12.39 -1.06
N PRO A 138 4.26 -11.69 -0.59
CA PRO A 138 4.89 -12.01 0.68
C PRO A 138 3.98 -11.60 1.85
N VAL A 139 3.55 -12.57 2.64
CA VAL A 139 2.73 -12.36 3.85
C VAL A 139 3.51 -12.82 5.07
N GLN A 140 3.39 -12.08 6.16
CA GLN A 140 4.04 -12.41 7.42
C GLN A 140 3.29 -13.54 8.13
N PHE A 141 4.01 -14.44 8.78
CA PHE A 141 3.40 -15.40 9.70
C PHE A 141 3.14 -14.80 11.09
N LYS A 142 2.18 -15.37 11.82
CA LYS A 142 2.02 -15.10 13.24
C LYS A 142 3.15 -15.77 14.03
N PRO A 143 3.90 -15.03 14.85
CA PRO A 143 5.08 -15.57 15.53
C PRO A 143 4.73 -16.68 16.53
N GLU A 144 3.63 -16.55 17.27
CA GLU A 144 3.19 -17.52 18.28
C GLU A 144 2.79 -18.86 17.65
N GLU A 145 2.01 -18.81 16.58
CA GLU A 145 1.52 -20.01 15.89
C GLU A 145 2.64 -20.69 15.10
N LEU A 146 3.55 -19.90 14.51
CA LEU A 146 4.72 -20.41 13.83
C LEU A 146 5.69 -21.13 14.78
N ALA A 147 5.84 -20.63 16.01
CA ALA A 147 6.66 -21.29 17.02
C ALA A 147 6.10 -22.68 17.39
N THR A 148 4.78 -22.79 17.59
CA THR A 148 4.11 -24.07 17.83
C THR A 148 4.25 -25.01 16.63
N PHE A 149 3.99 -24.51 15.42
CA PHE A 149 4.08 -25.30 14.19
C PHE A 149 5.52 -25.81 13.94
N SER A 150 6.53 -24.97 14.18
CA SER A 150 7.93 -25.32 14.03
C SER A 150 8.37 -26.41 15.00
N ALA A 151 7.90 -26.34 16.26
CA ALA A 151 8.18 -27.33 17.27
C ALA A 151 7.53 -28.69 16.98
N GLU A 152 6.26 -28.68 16.56
CA GLU A 152 5.47 -29.89 16.33
C GLU A 152 5.80 -30.59 15.00
N THR A 153 5.84 -29.82 13.91
CA THR A 153 5.94 -30.35 12.54
C THR A 153 7.39 -30.42 12.07
N CYS A 154 8.13 -29.31 12.18
CA CYS A 154 9.49 -29.22 11.66
C CYS A 154 10.56 -29.74 12.63
N LYS A 155 10.22 -29.89 13.92
CA LYS A 155 11.17 -30.21 15.01
C LYS A 155 12.35 -29.23 15.05
N LEU A 156 12.10 -27.98 14.64
CA LEU A 156 13.08 -26.90 14.67
C LEU A 156 12.73 -26.00 15.86
N SER A 157 13.57 -25.99 16.89
CA SER A 157 13.47 -25.03 17.99
C SER A 157 14.47 -23.90 17.75
N LEU A 158 14.00 -22.76 17.24
CA LEU A 158 14.80 -21.54 17.17
C LEU A 158 14.77 -20.84 18.53
N SER A 159 15.95 -20.64 19.12
CA SER A 159 16.13 -19.87 20.36
C SER A 159 17.24 -18.84 20.15
N ASP A 160 17.01 -17.59 20.59
CA ASP A 160 18.06 -16.57 20.60
C ASP A 160 18.97 -16.82 21.81
N GLU A 161 19.98 -17.68 21.62
CA GLU A 161 20.95 -17.99 22.68
C GLU A 161 21.90 -16.83 22.97
N MET A 162 22.05 -15.87 22.04
CA MET A 162 23.07 -14.82 22.14
C MET A 162 22.50 -13.43 22.43
N GLY A 163 21.17 -13.26 22.51
CA GLY A 163 20.51 -11.97 22.73
C GLY A 163 20.86 -10.94 21.67
N VAL A 164 21.24 -11.40 20.48
CA VAL A 164 21.68 -10.53 19.37
C VAL A 164 20.45 -9.91 18.70
N THR A 165 19.31 -10.59 18.76
CA THR A 165 18.08 -10.12 18.12
C THR A 165 17.22 -9.24 19.00
N ASP A 166 17.53 -9.06 20.29
CA ASP A 166 16.79 -8.16 21.18
C ASP A 166 16.69 -6.74 20.60
N PRO A 167 15.47 -6.19 20.38
CA PRO A 167 14.18 -6.59 20.94
C PRO A 167 13.30 -7.53 20.09
N TRP A 168 13.76 -7.99 18.92
CA TRP A 168 13.02 -8.84 17.99
C TRP A 168 13.12 -10.33 18.33
N GLY A 169 12.00 -11.04 18.24
CA GLY A 169 11.96 -12.50 18.46
C GLY A 169 12.39 -13.30 17.22
N CYS A 170 12.84 -14.54 17.44
CA CYS A 170 13.30 -15.44 16.37
C CYS A 170 12.25 -15.78 15.30
N TYR A 171 10.97 -15.65 15.65
CA TYR A 171 9.84 -15.94 14.76
C TYR A 171 9.17 -14.66 14.24
N ASP A 172 9.67 -13.48 14.62
CA ASP A 172 9.17 -12.21 14.11
C ASP A 172 9.67 -11.95 12.69
N TYR A 173 8.88 -11.21 11.90
CA TYR A 173 9.22 -10.81 10.53
C TYR A 173 9.60 -11.95 9.58
N ILE A 174 9.10 -13.16 9.82
CA ILE A 174 9.21 -14.25 8.85
C ILE A 174 8.11 -14.10 7.81
N TYR A 175 8.52 -13.96 6.55
CA TYR A 175 7.63 -13.83 5.40
C TYR A 175 7.69 -15.09 4.54
N ALA A 176 6.55 -15.46 3.97
CA ALA A 176 6.48 -16.47 2.92
C ALA A 176 5.52 -16.03 1.82
N ALA A 177 5.64 -16.67 0.65
CA ALA A 177 4.68 -16.49 -0.43
C ALA A 177 3.28 -16.92 0.04
N TYR A 178 2.30 -16.04 -0.15
CA TYR A 178 0.91 -16.33 0.16
C TYR A 178 0.44 -17.52 -0.67
N GLU A 179 -0.18 -18.47 0.00
CA GLU A 179 -0.83 -19.61 -0.64
C GLU A 179 -2.25 -19.69 -0.09
N GLU A 180 -3.22 -19.83 -0.99
CA GLU A 180 -4.61 -19.93 -0.57
C GLU A 180 -4.82 -21.26 0.20
N PRO A 181 -5.46 -21.23 1.38
CA PRO A 181 -5.69 -22.42 2.18
C PRO A 181 -6.73 -23.33 1.50
N ASN A 182 -6.23 -24.24 0.65
CA ASN A 182 -7.00 -25.35 0.09
C ASN A 182 -7.13 -26.51 1.10
N GLU A 183 -7.94 -27.53 0.78
CA GLU A 183 -8.16 -28.69 1.67
C GLU A 183 -6.85 -29.37 2.12
N GLU A 184 -5.82 -29.38 1.26
CA GLU A 184 -4.49 -29.93 1.56
C GLU A 184 -3.63 -29.02 2.45
N LYS A 185 -3.91 -27.71 2.45
CA LYS A 185 -3.12 -26.65 3.11
C LYS A 185 -3.90 -25.88 4.17
N ALA A 186 -4.91 -26.52 4.78
CA ALA A 186 -5.77 -25.89 5.77
C ALA A 186 -5.01 -25.29 6.96
N HIS A 187 -3.87 -25.88 7.35
CA HIS A 187 -3.02 -25.40 8.43
C HIS A 187 -2.45 -23.99 8.19
N LEU A 188 -2.29 -23.57 6.92
CA LEU A 188 -1.75 -22.24 6.58
C LEU A 188 -2.68 -21.10 6.97
N LYS A 189 -3.99 -21.34 7.05
CA LYS A 189 -4.97 -20.31 7.38
C LYS A 189 -4.71 -19.69 8.75
N ASP A 190 -4.33 -20.50 9.71
CA ASP A 190 -4.09 -20.06 11.08
C ASP A 190 -2.73 -19.34 11.14
N LEU A 191 -1.71 -19.89 10.47
CA LEU A 191 -0.34 -19.37 10.39
C LEU A 191 -0.22 -17.94 9.83
N TRP A 192 -1.05 -17.57 8.85
CA TRP A 192 -0.96 -16.24 8.23
C TRP A 192 -1.36 -15.12 9.20
N LYS A 193 -0.56 -14.04 9.24
CA LYS A 193 -0.90 -12.83 10.00
C LYS A 193 -2.15 -12.20 9.40
N THR A 194 -3.23 -12.21 10.17
CA THR A 194 -4.43 -11.43 9.86
C THR A 194 -4.19 -9.97 10.22
N PRO A 195 -4.68 -9.02 9.40
CA PRO A 195 -4.60 -7.61 9.73
C PRO A 195 -5.29 -7.32 11.06
N ASP A 196 -4.68 -6.43 11.86
CA ASP A 196 -5.31 -5.94 13.09
C ASP A 196 -6.52 -5.04 12.74
N GLU A 197 -7.43 -4.81 13.71
CA GLU A 197 -8.59 -3.90 13.51
C GLU A 197 -8.18 -2.47 13.12
N ASP A 198 -6.92 -2.11 13.36
CA ASP A 198 -6.33 -0.82 13.01
C ASP A 198 -5.73 -0.78 11.59
N GLU A 199 -5.68 -1.90 10.86
CA GLU A 199 -5.05 -2.02 9.53
C GLU A 199 -6.05 -2.15 8.36
N GLY A 200 -7.35 -2.34 8.64
CA GLY A 200 -8.40 -2.34 7.62
C GLY A 200 -9.74 -2.93 8.05
N ILE A 201 -10.77 -2.68 7.25
CA ILE A 201 -12.11 -3.27 7.39
C ILE A 201 -12.12 -4.77 7.00
N HIS A 202 -11.12 -5.21 6.22
CA HIS A 202 -11.11 -6.54 5.61
C HIS A 202 -10.29 -7.57 6.40
N PRO A 203 -10.82 -8.81 6.56
CA PRO A 203 -10.25 -9.80 7.48
C PRO A 203 -9.00 -10.51 6.96
N GLN A 204 -8.67 -10.40 5.67
CA GLN A 204 -7.58 -11.18 5.04
C GLN A 204 -6.35 -10.34 4.68
N PHE A 205 -6.55 -9.09 4.25
CA PHE A 205 -5.48 -8.21 3.79
C PHE A 205 -5.73 -6.79 4.30
N PRO A 206 -4.67 -6.04 4.68
CA PRO A 206 -4.77 -4.62 4.98
C PRO A 206 -5.37 -3.82 3.82
N SER A 207 -6.08 -2.74 4.10
CA SER A 207 -6.80 -1.96 3.08
C SER A 207 -5.89 -1.43 1.97
N ARG A 208 -4.67 -1.03 2.32
CA ARG A 208 -3.66 -0.58 1.35
C ARG A 208 -3.22 -1.70 0.42
N THR A 209 -2.86 -2.85 0.98
CA THR A 209 -2.46 -4.05 0.23
C THR A 209 -3.58 -4.49 -0.70
N ARG A 210 -4.81 -4.48 -0.19
CA ARG A 210 -6.00 -4.82 -0.97
C ARG A 210 -6.19 -3.89 -2.17
N SER A 211 -6.06 -2.58 -1.97
CA SER A 211 -6.11 -1.59 -3.05
C SER A 211 -5.03 -1.80 -4.11
N GLN A 212 -3.80 -2.16 -3.69
CA GLN A 212 -2.70 -2.47 -4.60
C GLN A 212 -2.95 -3.75 -5.39
N LEU A 213 -3.45 -4.81 -4.75
CA LEU A 213 -3.80 -6.06 -5.40
C LEU A 213 -4.94 -5.85 -6.41
N ALA A 214 -5.98 -5.09 -6.03
CA ALA A 214 -7.10 -4.76 -6.92
C ALA A 214 -6.63 -3.95 -8.15
N LEU A 215 -5.75 -2.96 -7.96
CA LEU A 215 -5.13 -2.23 -9.07
C LEU A 215 -4.24 -3.13 -9.93
N GLY A 216 -3.51 -4.06 -9.30
CA GLY A 216 -2.70 -5.09 -9.99
C GLY A 216 -3.56 -5.98 -10.90
N ILE A 217 -4.70 -6.44 -10.40
CA ILE A 217 -5.69 -7.21 -11.18
C ILE A 217 -6.18 -6.39 -12.37
N ALA A 218 -6.53 -5.12 -12.17
CA ALA A 218 -6.97 -4.24 -13.25
C ALA A 218 -5.89 -4.04 -14.34
N LYS A 219 -4.61 -3.89 -13.93
CA LYS A 219 -3.48 -3.72 -14.86
C LYS A 219 -3.06 -5.02 -15.55
N SER A 220 -3.24 -6.17 -14.90
CA SER A 220 -2.77 -7.47 -15.39
C SER A 220 -3.47 -7.92 -16.68
N SER A 221 -2.82 -8.81 -17.43
CA SER A 221 -3.33 -9.30 -18.71
C SER A 221 -4.49 -10.29 -18.56
N LYS A 222 -5.36 -10.38 -19.58
CA LYS A 222 -6.47 -11.34 -19.64
C LYS A 222 -6.03 -12.79 -19.49
N LYS A 223 -4.80 -13.13 -19.88
CA LYS A 223 -4.22 -14.48 -19.70
C LYS A 223 -4.10 -14.87 -18.23
N HIS A 224 -3.97 -13.88 -17.35
CA HIS A 224 -3.76 -14.05 -15.90
C HIS A 224 -4.99 -13.62 -15.09
N GLY A 225 -6.15 -13.50 -15.74
CA GLY A 225 -7.38 -13.15 -15.04
C GLY A 225 -7.73 -11.65 -15.04
N GLY A 226 -6.85 -10.78 -15.56
CA GLY A 226 -6.97 -9.33 -15.44
C GLY A 226 -7.74 -8.58 -16.53
N ALA A 227 -7.98 -7.29 -16.30
CA ALA A 227 -8.74 -6.41 -17.19
C ALA A 227 -7.90 -5.81 -18.35
N LEU A 228 -6.57 -5.88 -18.27
CA LEU A 228 -5.60 -5.23 -19.17
C LEU A 228 -5.89 -3.72 -19.34
N VAL A 229 -6.18 -3.05 -18.24
CA VAL A 229 -6.41 -1.60 -18.20
C VAL A 229 -5.07 -0.92 -17.95
N LYS A 230 -4.52 -0.28 -18.98
CA LYS A 230 -3.31 0.54 -18.84
C LYS A 230 -3.67 1.91 -18.27
N VAL A 231 -3.89 1.96 -16.96
CA VAL A 231 -4.28 3.18 -16.24
C VAL A 231 -3.32 4.33 -16.55
N ASP A 232 -2.02 4.07 -16.60
CA ASP A 232 -0.99 5.09 -16.85
C ASP A 232 -1.11 5.72 -18.25
N THR A 233 -1.49 4.92 -19.26
CA THR A 233 -1.78 5.42 -20.61
C THR A 233 -3.09 6.20 -20.65
N LEU A 234 -4.11 5.77 -19.89
CA LEU A 234 -5.40 6.47 -19.83
C LEU A 234 -5.29 7.82 -19.11
N MET A 235 -4.42 7.92 -18.11
CA MET A 235 -4.08 9.18 -17.43
C MET A 235 -3.29 10.10 -18.37
N ALA A 236 -2.29 9.57 -19.09
CA ALA A 236 -1.53 10.36 -20.06
C ALA A 236 -2.40 10.91 -21.22
N ASN A 237 -3.42 10.15 -21.63
CA ASN A 237 -4.38 10.56 -22.66
C ASN A 237 -5.45 11.54 -22.14
N GLY A 238 -5.48 11.82 -20.83
CA GLY A 238 -6.50 12.69 -20.21
C GLY A 238 -7.90 12.11 -20.16
N THR A 239 -8.07 10.81 -20.43
CA THR A 239 -9.38 10.13 -20.33
C THR A 239 -9.75 9.85 -18.88
N VAL A 240 -8.75 9.48 -18.07
CA VAL A 240 -8.86 9.34 -16.62
C VAL A 240 -8.11 10.52 -15.99
N LEU A 241 -8.80 11.29 -15.14
CA LEU A 241 -8.21 12.41 -14.42
C LEU A 241 -7.29 11.92 -13.30
N ALA A 242 -7.80 10.99 -12.50
CA ALA A 242 -7.14 10.51 -11.30
C ALA A 242 -7.50 9.05 -11.04
N CYS A 243 -6.56 8.34 -10.43
CA CYS A 243 -6.74 7.01 -9.87
C CYS A 243 -6.21 7.04 -8.45
N PHE A 244 -7.07 6.87 -7.45
CA PHE A 244 -6.67 6.88 -6.04
C PHE A 244 -7.38 5.79 -5.24
N SER A 245 -6.77 5.38 -4.14
CA SER A 245 -7.39 4.51 -3.14
C SER A 245 -8.15 5.40 -2.15
N PRO A 246 -9.41 5.10 -1.82
CA PRO A 246 -10.18 5.90 -0.88
C PRO A 246 -9.60 5.79 0.53
N ASN A 247 -9.64 6.90 1.27
CA ASN A 247 -9.18 6.93 2.65
C ASN A 247 -10.25 6.38 3.59
N GLU A 248 -9.83 5.55 4.55
CA GLU A 248 -10.68 5.11 5.66
C GLU A 248 -10.57 6.11 6.83
N PRO A 249 -11.62 6.91 7.12
CA PRO A 249 -11.52 8.01 8.07
C PRO A 249 -11.26 7.55 9.51
N PHE A 250 -11.85 6.40 9.90
CA PHE A 250 -11.68 5.84 11.24
C PHE A 250 -10.24 5.41 11.53
N ILE A 251 -9.57 4.77 10.56
CA ILE A 251 -8.18 4.36 10.70
C ILE A 251 -7.26 5.58 10.65
N HIS A 252 -7.56 6.54 9.77
CA HIS A 252 -6.81 7.78 9.66
C HIS A 252 -6.80 8.54 10.99
N GLU A 253 -7.95 8.73 11.63
CA GLU A 253 -8.06 9.44 12.91
C GLU A 253 -7.26 8.75 14.03
N LYS A 254 -7.34 7.41 14.11
CA LYS A 254 -6.53 6.64 15.07
C LYS A 254 -5.03 6.78 14.82
N LEU A 255 -4.61 6.73 13.56
CA LEU A 255 -3.21 6.88 13.16
C LEU A 255 -2.72 8.30 13.46
N GLU A 256 -3.52 9.31 13.13
CA GLU A 256 -3.24 10.72 13.41
C GLU A 256 -3.10 10.95 14.93
N ALA A 257 -4.00 10.40 15.74
CA ALA A 257 -3.89 10.49 17.20
C ALA A 257 -2.61 9.82 17.74
N ALA A 258 -2.20 8.68 17.17
CA ALA A 258 -0.95 8.02 17.54
C ALA A 258 0.30 8.83 17.12
N MET A 259 0.26 9.46 15.95
CA MET A 259 1.35 10.28 15.42
C MET A 259 1.48 11.63 16.15
N THR A 260 0.38 12.25 16.54
CA THR A 260 0.33 13.58 17.16
C THR A 260 0.34 13.56 18.69
N SER A 261 0.38 12.37 19.29
CA SER A 261 0.49 12.24 20.74
C SER A 261 1.68 13.04 21.27
N THR A 262 1.41 13.95 22.21
CA THR A 262 2.35 14.96 22.72
C THR A 262 3.61 14.37 23.36
N TRP A 263 3.57 13.08 23.71
CA TRP A 263 4.67 12.36 24.37
C TRP A 263 5.34 11.33 23.48
N THR A 264 5.05 11.33 22.17
CA THR A 264 5.73 10.44 21.22
C THR A 264 7.14 10.95 20.97
N MET A 265 8.10 10.35 21.68
CA MET A 265 9.52 10.59 21.43
C MET A 265 9.93 10.03 20.06
N PRO A 266 10.94 10.60 19.39
CA PRO A 266 11.36 10.17 18.05
C PRO A 266 11.67 8.67 17.95
N TRP A 267 12.20 8.05 19.00
CA TRP A 267 12.52 6.62 19.04
C TRP A 267 11.31 5.69 19.27
N ASN A 268 10.14 6.22 19.63
CA ASN A 268 8.91 5.45 19.86
C ASN A 268 7.81 5.81 18.84
N TYR A 269 8.21 6.33 17.69
CA TYR A 269 7.27 6.70 16.65
C TYR A 269 6.61 5.45 16.05
N PRO A 270 5.28 5.43 15.82
CA PRO A 270 4.55 4.24 15.35
C PRO A 270 4.78 3.97 13.84
N VAL A 271 6.01 3.66 13.45
CA VAL A 271 6.42 3.43 12.06
C VAL A 271 5.63 2.28 11.43
N ASP A 272 5.36 1.21 12.17
CA ASP A 272 4.65 0.03 11.63
C ASP A 272 3.21 0.35 11.24
N ARG A 273 2.51 1.20 12.01
CA ARG A 273 1.15 1.66 11.67
C ARG A 273 1.16 2.57 10.45
N VAL A 274 2.14 3.46 10.35
CA VAL A 274 2.34 4.31 9.16
C VAL A 274 2.65 3.45 7.94
N ARG A 275 3.43 2.38 8.11
CA ARG A 275 3.73 1.39 7.05
C ARG A 275 2.47 0.69 6.57
N ALA A 276 1.64 0.19 7.49
CA ALA A 276 0.42 -0.52 7.12
C ALA A 276 -0.56 0.38 6.33
N TYR A 277 -0.68 1.66 6.70
CA TYR A 277 -1.62 2.59 6.07
C TYR A 277 -1.08 3.25 4.79
N TYR A 278 0.11 3.88 4.85
CA TYR A 278 0.68 4.65 3.75
C TYR A 278 1.60 3.83 2.83
N GLY A 279 2.10 2.70 3.31
CA GLY A 279 3.06 1.83 2.61
C GLY A 279 4.52 2.07 3.01
N GLU A 280 5.40 1.19 2.53
CA GLU A 280 6.81 1.15 2.93
C GLU A 280 7.58 2.44 2.62
N LYS A 281 7.32 3.07 1.47
CA LYS A 281 8.08 4.26 1.04
C LYS A 281 7.88 5.43 2.01
N ILE A 282 6.63 5.68 2.41
CA ILE A 282 6.28 6.77 3.32
C ILE A 282 6.72 6.43 4.74
N ALA A 283 6.53 5.19 5.17
CA ALA A 283 7.04 4.74 6.47
C ALA A 283 8.55 4.87 6.58
N PHE A 284 9.30 4.54 5.52
CA PHE A 284 10.75 4.70 5.48
C PHE A 284 11.16 6.17 5.60
N TYR A 285 10.44 7.09 4.95
CA TYR A 285 10.66 8.53 5.11
C TYR A 285 10.53 8.97 6.57
N PHE A 286 9.45 8.57 7.25
CA PHE A 286 9.26 8.90 8.67
C PHE A 286 10.28 8.20 9.57
N ALA A 287 10.60 6.93 9.33
CA ALA A 287 11.61 6.19 10.07
C ALA A 287 12.99 6.88 10.00
N PHE A 288 13.39 7.29 8.79
CA PHE A 288 14.63 8.03 8.58
C PHE A 288 14.59 9.40 9.27
N GLY A 289 13.49 10.14 9.16
CA GLY A 289 13.32 11.44 9.83
C GLY A 289 13.44 11.34 11.35
N ASN A 290 12.85 10.32 11.95
CA ASN A 290 12.93 10.04 13.38
C ASN A 290 14.34 9.66 13.83
N TYR A 291 15.02 8.80 13.06
CA TYR A 291 16.41 8.44 13.30
C TYR A 291 17.32 9.68 13.23
N TYR A 292 17.17 10.50 12.20
CA TYR A 292 17.94 11.72 12.01
C TYR A 292 17.74 12.71 13.16
N THR A 293 16.49 12.92 13.58
CA THR A 293 16.16 13.79 14.71
C THR A 293 16.79 13.27 16.01
N THR A 294 16.77 11.96 16.23
CA THR A 294 17.41 11.33 17.40
C THR A 294 18.93 11.53 17.39
N ALA A 295 19.56 11.39 16.22
CA ALA A 295 21.00 11.60 16.06
C ALA A 295 21.43 13.07 16.25
N LEU A 296 20.52 14.04 16.06
CA LEU A 296 20.77 15.45 16.32
C LEU A 296 20.74 15.82 17.82
N ILE A 297 20.10 15.02 18.67
CA ILE A 297 19.98 15.33 20.11
C ILE A 297 21.37 15.45 20.77
N PRO A 298 22.31 14.51 20.61
CA PRO A 298 23.67 14.67 21.15
C PRO A 298 24.41 15.90 20.62
N LEU A 299 24.24 16.22 19.32
CA LEU A 299 24.86 17.40 18.71
C LEU A 299 24.29 18.69 19.30
N MET A 300 22.99 18.75 19.51
CA MET A 300 22.31 19.87 20.18
C MET A 300 22.80 20.04 21.62
N VAL A 301 22.95 18.95 22.37
CA VAL A 301 23.47 18.98 23.75
C VAL A 301 24.92 19.50 23.78
N MET A 302 25.79 18.98 22.92
CA MET A 302 27.19 19.44 22.83
C MET A 302 27.29 20.90 22.41
N GLY A 303 26.51 21.31 21.39
CA GLY A 303 26.46 22.71 20.94
C GLY A 303 25.95 23.64 22.04
N GLY A 304 24.91 23.24 22.77
CA GLY A 304 24.38 23.98 23.91
C GLY A 304 25.38 24.14 25.04
N LEU A 305 26.11 23.07 25.40
CA LEU A 305 27.16 23.12 26.44
C LEU A 305 28.32 24.04 26.05
N CYS A 306 28.76 23.99 24.79
CA CYS A 306 29.80 24.88 24.28
C CYS A 306 29.36 26.35 24.32
N LEU A 307 28.13 26.64 23.89
CA LEU A 307 27.57 28.00 23.92
C LEU A 307 27.41 28.51 25.35
N PHE A 308 26.92 27.67 26.26
CA PHE A 308 26.78 28.02 27.67
C PHE A 308 28.13 28.33 28.33
N SER A 309 29.14 27.51 28.07
CA SER A 309 30.51 27.72 28.60
C SER A 309 31.10 29.03 28.09
N ALA A 310 30.99 29.30 26.79
CA ALA A 310 31.48 30.55 26.18
C ALA A 310 30.72 31.79 26.68
N ALA A 311 29.42 31.66 27.02
CA ALA A 311 28.64 32.75 27.59
C ALA A 311 29.04 33.03 29.05
N SER A 312 29.33 31.99 29.84
CA SER A 312 29.79 32.13 31.22
C SER A 312 31.11 32.90 31.32
N GLU A 313 32.05 32.68 30.40
CA GLU A 313 33.35 33.36 30.39
C GLU A 313 33.27 34.87 30.06
N ARG A 314 32.15 35.36 29.49
CA ARG A 314 31.96 36.79 29.17
C ARG A 314 31.27 37.58 30.28
N GLY A 315 30.80 36.91 31.33
CA GLY A 315 30.04 37.52 32.43
C GLY A 315 30.87 37.96 33.64
N ASP A 316 32.15 37.58 33.69
CA ASP A 316 33.17 38.03 34.67
C ASP A 316 34.05 39.14 34.07
#